data_AF-A0A7S0TPD1-F1
#
_entry.id   AF-A0A7S0TPD1-F1
#
_cell.length_a   1.000
_cell.length_b   1.000
_cell.length_c   1.000
_cell.angle_alpha   90.00
_cell.angle_beta   90.00
_cell.angle_gamma   90.00
#
_symmetry.space_group_name_H-M   'P 1'
#
loop_
_entity.id
_entity.type
_entity.pdbx_description
1 polymer ?
#
loop_
_entity_poly.entity_id
_entity_poly.type
_entity_poly.pdbx_seq_one_letter_code
_entity_poly.pdbx_strand_id
1 'polypeptide(L)'
;MFCHSREEFFRNPWSILDLCVTIVAVGVYINELEGLGAMRAVRILRMLRALAWFPALVPILRSILRAIWPVVQAFTLTLIVTCVLACVGVDWFSDRNTTHFKNFGSSFYTLVKTMAFQQWSDEALPILKPPDFKVDLQVLIFVVVLTIAIVWVLMNVVVAVLLDNYVQNMRLREAKDSAKRLQRQQVEDIKAGCSLDILMHKMISLFDTAKQLKTGLLRMFYVLDVDESGYITFEELRDGLKQLRCQPAVNLEFRDFIRMTENGRLLNASGTLSVDSFVIMMTKELRMYIQRHMKNVLEICGDRKDREKQVILSVVRYMAMLLPYDAQVTKERQALKSLSQRMEKAMGTIRKG
;
A
#
# COMPACT_ATOMS: atom_id res chain seq x y z
N MET A 1 4.97 -8.65 40.44
CA MET A 1 5.54 -8.50 39.09
C MET A 1 5.21 -7.09 38.59
N PHE A 2 5.91 -6.08 39.10
CA PHE A 2 5.69 -4.65 38.80
C PHE A 2 7.05 -4.03 38.46
N CYS A 3 7.43 -4.10 37.20
CA CYS A 3 8.49 -3.27 36.63
C CYS A 3 8.19 -3.09 35.15
N HIS A 4 7.22 -2.23 34.85
CA HIS A 4 7.28 -1.48 33.60
C HIS A 4 8.23 -0.31 33.84
N SER A 5 9.16 -0.09 32.93
CA SER A 5 9.98 1.12 32.95
C SER A 5 9.04 2.34 32.88
N ARG A 6 9.44 3.49 33.44
CA ARG A 6 8.62 4.73 33.39
C ARG A 6 8.14 5.02 31.96
N GLU A 7 8.94 4.72 30.96
CA GLU A 7 8.61 4.92 29.55
C GLU A 7 7.48 4.00 29.07
N GLU A 8 7.46 2.74 29.51
CA GLU A 8 6.43 1.77 29.15
C GLU A 8 5.06 2.12 29.76
N PHE A 9 5.06 2.72 30.97
CA PHE A 9 3.84 3.20 31.63
C PHE A 9 3.16 4.33 30.83
N PHE A 10 3.93 5.34 30.39
CA PHE A 10 3.38 6.46 29.61
C PHE A 10 3.07 6.09 28.16
N ARG A 11 3.53 4.94 27.67
CA ARG A 11 3.24 4.46 26.32
C ARG A 11 1.97 3.60 26.24
N ASN A 12 1.47 3.12 27.38
CA ASN A 12 0.26 2.32 27.46
C ASN A 12 -0.99 3.21 27.68
N PRO A 13 -1.93 3.29 26.71
CA PRO A 13 -3.14 4.10 26.83
C PRO A 13 -4.00 3.76 28.06
N TRP A 14 -3.97 2.49 28.48
CA TRP A 14 -4.72 2.01 29.64
C TRP A 14 -4.14 2.48 30.97
N SER A 15 -2.81 2.60 31.03
CA SER A 15 -2.10 3.11 32.21
C SER A 15 -2.30 4.62 32.37
N ILE A 16 -2.33 5.37 31.26
CA ILE A 16 -2.67 6.80 31.28
C ILE A 16 -4.10 7.03 31.76
N LEU A 17 -5.06 6.25 31.25
CA LEU A 17 -6.46 6.34 31.68
C LEU A 17 -6.59 6.06 33.19
N ASP A 18 -5.87 5.06 33.70
CA ASP A 18 -5.86 4.71 35.13
C ASP A 18 -5.24 5.82 36.00
N LEU A 19 -4.16 6.45 35.51
CA LEU A 19 -3.55 7.61 36.16
C LEU A 19 -4.54 8.77 36.24
N CYS A 20 -5.21 9.12 35.14
CA CYS A 20 -6.22 10.19 35.12
C CYS A 20 -7.38 9.90 36.07
N VAL A 21 -7.92 8.68 36.05
CA VAL A 21 -9.00 8.27 36.95
C VAL A 21 -8.57 8.32 38.41
N THR A 22 -7.34 7.92 38.71
CA THR A 22 -6.80 7.94 40.07
C THR A 22 -6.59 9.37 40.56
N ILE A 23 -6.05 10.27 39.73
CA ILE A 23 -5.91 11.70 40.05
C ILE A 23 -7.28 12.32 40.34
N VAL A 24 -8.29 12.06 39.51
CA VAL A 24 -9.65 12.56 39.73
C VAL A 24 -10.23 12.02 41.03
N ALA A 25 -10.07 10.72 41.31
CA ALA A 25 -10.56 10.12 42.55
C ALA A 25 -9.89 10.69 43.81
N VAL A 26 -8.58 10.93 43.77
CA VAL A 26 -7.84 11.56 44.87
C VAL A 26 -8.24 13.04 45.05
N GLY A 27 -8.41 13.78 43.94
CA GLY A 27 -8.86 15.17 43.99
C GLY A 27 -10.23 15.33 44.64
N VAL A 28 -11.13 14.36 44.47
CA VAL A 28 -12.44 14.33 45.16
C VAL A 28 -12.28 14.07 46.65
N TYR A 29 -11.44 13.09 46.99
CA TYR A 29 -11.19 12.73 48.39
C TYR A 29 -10.66 13.91 49.19
N ILE A 30 -9.80 14.74 48.59
CA ILE A 30 -9.20 15.90 49.24
C ILE A 30 -10.18 17.07 49.40
N ASN A 31 -11.12 17.26 48.47
CA ASN A 31 -11.95 18.47 48.45
C ASN A 31 -13.35 18.30 49.09
N GLU A 32 -13.71 17.10 49.60
CA GLU A 32 -15.06 16.79 50.17
C GLU A 32 -16.23 17.45 49.41
N LEU A 33 -16.11 17.52 48.08
CA LEU A 33 -17.06 18.26 47.25
C LEU A 33 -18.41 17.52 47.19
N GLU A 34 -19.38 18.01 47.95
CA GLU A 34 -20.77 17.58 47.87
C GLU A 34 -21.35 17.93 46.49
N GLY A 35 -21.76 16.91 45.71
CA GLY A 35 -22.48 17.10 44.43
C GLY A 35 -22.06 16.21 43.25
N LEU A 36 -21.01 15.40 43.40
CA LEU A 36 -20.44 14.67 42.26
C LEU A 36 -21.02 13.27 42.04
N GLY A 37 -22.33 13.19 41.79
CA GLY A 37 -22.95 11.97 41.23
C GLY A 37 -22.29 11.53 39.92
N ALA A 38 -21.84 12.50 39.12
CA ALA A 38 -21.08 12.28 37.88
C ALA A 38 -19.73 11.56 38.09
N MET A 39 -19.10 11.69 39.26
CA MET A 39 -17.82 11.00 39.52
C MET A 39 -17.98 9.54 39.92
N ARG A 40 -19.20 9.09 40.24
CA ARG A 40 -19.51 7.65 40.26
C ARG A 40 -19.40 7.04 38.85
N ALA A 41 -19.71 7.80 37.80
CA ALA A 41 -19.56 7.36 36.42
C ALA A 41 -18.08 7.19 36.02
N VAL A 42 -17.14 7.91 36.65
CA VAL A 42 -15.69 7.72 36.43
C VAL A 42 -15.25 6.31 36.83
N ARG A 43 -15.91 5.67 37.81
CA ARG A 43 -15.65 4.26 38.15
C ARG A 43 -16.07 3.31 37.02
N ILE A 44 -17.04 3.68 36.18
CA ILE A 44 -17.44 2.91 34.99
C ILE A 44 -16.31 2.92 33.94
N LEU A 45 -15.50 3.98 33.87
CA LEU A 45 -14.31 4.01 33.00
C LEU A 45 -13.27 2.95 33.42
N ARG A 46 -13.20 2.61 34.71
CA ARG A 46 -12.39 1.46 35.18
C ARG A 46 -12.96 0.14 34.67
N MET A 47 -14.29 0.00 34.59
CA MET A 47 -14.94 -1.18 34.02
C MET A 47 -14.73 -1.28 32.50
N LEU A 48 -14.53 -0.18 31.78
CA LEU A 48 -14.11 -0.22 30.36
C LEU A 48 -12.75 -0.92 30.17
N ARG A 49 -11.89 -0.98 31.19
CA ARG A 49 -10.67 -1.82 31.16
C ARG A 49 -11.00 -3.30 31.04
N ALA A 50 -12.12 -3.76 31.59
CA ALA A 50 -12.56 -5.15 31.41
C ALA A 50 -12.83 -5.45 29.92
N LEU A 51 -13.23 -4.46 29.12
CA LEU A 51 -13.35 -4.61 27.66
C LEU A 51 -11.99 -4.83 26.98
N ALA A 52 -10.90 -4.34 27.57
CA ALA A 52 -9.54 -4.59 27.09
C ALA A 52 -9.09 -6.04 27.30
N TRP A 53 -9.72 -6.76 28.24
CA TRP A 53 -9.46 -8.19 28.45
C TRP A 53 -10.12 -9.05 27.38
N PHE A 54 -11.14 -8.54 26.69
CA PHE A 54 -11.79 -9.24 25.58
C PHE A 54 -11.12 -8.86 24.26
N PRO A 55 -10.29 -9.75 23.67
CA PRO A 55 -9.57 -9.46 22.42
C PRO A 55 -10.51 -9.17 21.23
N ALA A 56 -11.78 -9.58 21.30
CA ALA A 56 -12.80 -9.24 20.31
C ALA A 56 -13.25 -7.76 20.35
N LEU A 57 -13.16 -7.08 21.50
CA LEU A 57 -13.67 -5.73 21.70
C LEU A 57 -12.59 -4.65 21.46
N VAL A 58 -11.33 -5.01 21.65
CA VAL A 58 -10.18 -4.10 21.44
C VAL A 58 -10.13 -3.50 20.03
N PRO A 59 -10.36 -4.27 18.93
CA PRO A 59 -10.41 -3.71 17.59
C PRO A 59 -11.53 -2.68 17.40
N ILE A 60 -12.71 -2.96 17.97
CA ILE A 60 -13.88 -2.08 17.90
C ILE A 60 -13.59 -0.76 18.60
N LEU A 61 -13.04 -0.82 19.82
CA LEU A 61 -12.67 0.38 20.58
C LEU A 61 -11.63 1.22 19.84
N ARG A 62 -10.62 0.59 19.22
CA ARG A 62 -9.60 1.29 18.41
C ARG A 62 -10.22 1.99 17.20
N SER A 63 -11.22 1.39 16.56
CA SER A 63 -11.95 2.03 15.46
C SER A 63 -12.74 3.25 15.94
N ILE A 64 -13.41 3.17 17.08
CA ILE A 64 -14.11 4.31 17.70
C ILE A 64 -13.13 5.44 18.03
N LEU A 65 -12.00 5.12 18.68
CA LEU A 65 -10.99 6.10 19.05
C LEU A 65 -10.38 6.80 17.83
N ARG A 66 -10.23 6.09 16.71
CA ARG A 66 -9.73 6.68 15.45
C ARG A 66 -10.72 7.69 14.86
N ALA A 67 -12.02 7.46 15.03
CA ALA A 67 -13.07 8.36 14.58
C ALA A 67 -13.24 9.61 15.47
N ILE A 68 -12.60 9.67 16.65
CA ILE A 68 -12.72 10.84 17.54
C ILE A 68 -12.21 12.12 16.87
N TRP A 69 -11.07 12.06 16.16
CA TRP A 69 -10.47 13.25 15.58
C TRP A 69 -11.38 13.98 14.58
N PRO A 70 -11.94 13.32 13.54
CA PRO A 70 -12.88 13.99 12.64
C PRO A 70 -14.18 14.41 13.33
N VAL A 71 -14.64 13.68 14.35
CA VAL A 71 -15.81 14.07 15.15
C VAL A 71 -15.54 15.36 15.94
N VAL A 72 -14.34 15.51 16.52
CA VAL A 72 -13.94 16.74 17.23
C VAL A 72 -13.88 17.93 16.28
N GLN A 73 -13.40 17.74 15.04
CA GLN A 73 -13.39 18.81 14.04
C GLN A 73 -14.81 19.27 13.68
N ALA A 74 -15.73 18.33 13.45
CA ALA A 74 -17.13 18.65 13.20
C ALA A 74 -17.80 19.33 14.41
N PHE A 75 -17.56 18.82 15.61
CA PHE A 75 -18.07 19.38 16.87
C PHE A 75 -17.58 20.82 17.12
N THR A 76 -16.31 21.09 16.79
CA THR A 76 -15.74 22.44 16.92
C THR A 76 -16.46 23.44 16.03
N LEU A 77 -16.77 23.07 14.79
CA LEU A 77 -17.53 23.91 13.87
C LEU A 77 -18.94 24.18 14.41
N THR A 78 -19.61 23.14 14.91
CA THR A 78 -20.93 23.26 15.55
C THR A 78 -20.88 24.24 16.70
N LEU A 79 -19.89 24.11 17.58
CA LEU A 79 -19.76 24.94 18.78
C LEU A 79 -19.63 26.43 18.42
N ILE A 80 -18.86 26.77 17.38
CA ILE A 80 -18.73 28.15 16.91
C ILE A 80 -20.07 28.70 16.43
N VAL A 81 -20.81 27.93 15.62
CA VAL A 81 -22.13 28.35 15.12
C VAL A 81 -23.12 28.53 16.27
N THR A 82 -23.11 27.64 17.26
CA THR A 82 -23.96 27.75 18.45
C THR A 82 -23.64 28.99 19.27
N CYS A 83 -22.36 29.38 19.41
CA CYS A 83 -21.97 30.61 20.10
C CYS A 83 -22.53 31.85 19.39
N VAL A 84 -22.46 31.92 18.05
CA VAL A 84 -23.02 33.05 17.30
C VAL A 84 -24.54 33.13 17.48
N LEU A 85 -25.24 31.99 17.36
CA LEU A 85 -26.68 31.92 17.57
C LEU A 85 -27.10 32.25 19.00
N ALA A 86 -26.25 31.95 20.00
CA ALA A 86 -26.51 32.31 21.39
C ALA A 86 -26.46 33.83 21.61
N CYS A 87 -25.49 34.53 21.01
CA CYS A 87 -25.44 35.99 21.04
C CYS A 87 -26.69 36.60 20.38
N VAL A 88 -27.04 36.15 19.17
CA VAL A 88 -28.25 36.59 18.46
C VAL A 88 -29.51 36.32 19.27
N GLY A 89 -29.58 35.15 19.92
CA GLY A 89 -30.72 34.77 20.75
C GLY A 89 -30.91 35.68 21.97
N VAL A 90 -29.83 36.11 22.63
CA VAL A 90 -29.91 37.09 23.71
C VAL A 90 -30.38 38.44 23.19
N ASP A 91 -29.81 38.91 22.08
CA ASP A 91 -30.18 40.21 21.50
C ASP A 91 -31.65 40.25 21.06
N TRP A 92 -32.19 39.14 20.54
CA TRP A 92 -33.55 39.11 19.99
C TRP A 92 -34.63 38.71 20.99
N PHE A 93 -34.29 37.90 22.00
CA PHE A 93 -35.28 37.25 22.86
C PHE A 93 -35.08 37.45 24.36
N SER A 94 -34.04 38.17 24.81
CA SER A 94 -33.79 38.40 26.25
C SER A 94 -34.98 39.03 26.98
N ASP A 95 -35.69 39.97 26.35
CA ASP A 95 -36.85 40.64 26.93
C ASP A 95 -38.13 39.77 26.94
N ARG A 96 -38.24 38.83 25.99
CA ARG A 96 -39.44 37.99 25.82
C ARG A 96 -39.38 36.69 26.58
N ASN A 97 -38.16 36.15 26.78
CA ASN A 97 -37.95 34.86 27.42
C ASN A 97 -36.70 34.90 28.31
N THR A 98 -36.88 35.46 29.50
CA THR A 98 -35.84 35.62 30.51
C THR A 98 -35.39 34.30 31.14
N THR A 99 -36.11 33.20 30.91
CA THR A 99 -35.72 31.87 31.40
C THR A 99 -34.66 31.24 30.51
N HIS A 100 -34.81 31.39 29.18
CA HIS A 100 -33.95 30.71 28.21
C HIS A 100 -32.90 31.64 27.57
N PHE A 101 -33.22 32.91 27.31
CA PHE A 101 -32.37 33.84 26.54
C PHE A 101 -31.90 35.06 27.33
N LYS A 102 -31.92 35.02 28.66
CA LYS A 102 -31.50 36.15 29.50
C LYS A 102 -30.01 36.50 29.37
N ASN A 103 -29.14 35.50 29.28
CA ASN A 103 -27.71 35.72 29.12
C ASN A 103 -27.11 34.69 28.15
N PHE A 104 -25.86 34.93 27.75
CA PHE A 104 -25.16 34.06 26.81
C PHE A 104 -25.16 32.59 27.26
N GLY A 105 -24.89 32.34 28.55
CA GLY A 105 -24.84 30.97 29.09
C GLY A 105 -26.17 30.24 29.02
N SER A 106 -27.28 30.90 29.39
CA SER A 106 -28.62 30.32 29.31
C SER A 106 -29.04 30.07 27.87
N SER A 107 -28.73 31.02 26.97
CA SER A 107 -29.04 30.90 25.54
C SER A 107 -28.25 29.77 24.90
N PHE A 108 -26.94 29.71 25.15
CA PHE A 108 -26.07 28.63 24.67
C PHE A 108 -26.56 27.26 25.17
N TYR A 109 -26.89 27.13 26.45
CA TYR A 109 -27.41 25.90 27.02
C TYR A 109 -28.73 25.44 26.37
N THR A 110 -29.66 26.37 26.17
CA THR A 110 -30.94 26.13 25.48
C THR A 110 -30.71 25.67 24.03
N LEU A 111 -29.79 26.31 23.31
CA LEU A 111 -29.47 25.93 21.93
C LEU A 111 -28.81 24.56 21.84
N VAL A 112 -27.88 24.23 22.75
CA VAL A 112 -27.26 22.89 22.80
C VAL A 112 -28.31 21.81 23.08
N LYS A 113 -29.25 22.05 23.99
CA LYS A 113 -30.37 21.13 24.24
C LYS A 113 -31.29 20.95 23.05
N THR A 114 -31.59 22.06 22.35
CA THR A 114 -32.43 22.05 21.15
C THR A 114 -31.74 21.29 20.02
N MET A 115 -30.43 21.47 19.83
CA MET A 115 -29.63 20.70 18.87
C MET A 115 -29.57 19.20 19.20
N ALA A 116 -29.56 18.85 20.49
CA ALA A 116 -29.61 17.46 20.96
C ALA A 116 -31.02 16.83 20.86
N PHE A 117 -32.02 17.57 20.36
CA PHE A 117 -33.43 17.17 20.24
C PHE A 117 -34.08 16.68 21.55
N GLN A 118 -33.45 16.89 22.72
CA GLN A 118 -33.95 16.30 23.97
C GLN A 118 -35.20 17.00 24.50
N GLN A 119 -35.36 18.30 24.25
CA GLN A 119 -36.43 19.13 24.84
C GLN A 119 -36.99 20.17 23.86
N TRP A 120 -37.00 19.88 22.56
CA TRP A 120 -37.47 20.83 21.54
C TRP A 120 -38.95 21.25 21.75
N SER A 121 -39.79 20.38 22.32
CA SER A 121 -41.18 20.69 22.66
C SER A 121 -41.33 21.65 23.84
N ASP A 122 -40.37 21.65 24.76
CA ASP A 122 -40.49 22.34 26.06
C ASP A 122 -39.67 23.63 26.06
N GLU A 123 -38.61 23.72 25.24
CA GLU A 123 -37.73 24.90 25.18
C GLU A 123 -37.89 25.72 23.90
N ALA A 124 -38.21 25.12 22.74
CA ALA A 124 -38.41 25.88 21.49
C ALA A 124 -39.87 26.34 21.30
N LEU A 125 -40.84 25.57 21.80
CA LEU A 125 -42.27 25.88 21.72
C LEU A 125 -42.69 27.12 22.52
N PRO A 126 -42.12 27.41 23.72
CA PRO A 126 -42.40 28.67 24.43
C PRO A 126 -41.95 29.91 23.66
N ILE A 127 -40.97 29.79 22.76
CA ILE A 127 -40.52 30.88 21.87
C ILE A 127 -41.58 31.12 20.76
N LEU A 128 -42.23 30.05 20.28
CA LEU A 128 -43.26 30.09 19.24
C LEU A 128 -44.68 30.43 19.74
N LYS A 129 -44.93 30.41 21.05
CA LYS A 129 -46.23 30.75 21.64
C LYS A 129 -46.20 32.12 22.33
N PRO A 130 -46.30 33.22 21.58
CA PRO A 130 -46.65 34.50 22.19
C PRO A 130 -48.09 34.45 22.73
N PRO A 131 -48.43 35.30 23.71
CA PRO A 131 -49.75 35.35 24.35
C PRO A 131 -50.93 35.43 23.36
N ASP A 132 -50.68 36.03 22.19
CA ASP A 132 -51.71 36.36 21.19
C ASP A 132 -51.78 35.38 19.99
N PHE A 133 -51.08 34.24 20.04
CA PHE A 133 -51.04 33.24 18.93
C PHE A 133 -50.55 33.77 17.55
N LYS A 134 -50.02 34.99 17.48
CA LYS A 134 -49.43 35.55 16.26
C LYS A 134 -47.99 35.06 16.09
N VAL A 135 -47.71 34.35 15.01
CA VAL A 135 -46.33 33.90 14.70
C VAL A 135 -45.47 35.12 14.37
N ASP A 136 -44.45 35.39 15.20
CA ASP A 136 -43.49 36.45 14.90
C ASP A 136 -42.47 35.97 13.85
N LEU A 137 -42.27 36.79 12.83
CA LEU A 137 -41.32 36.54 11.74
C LEU A 137 -39.89 36.37 12.27
N GLN A 138 -39.49 37.10 13.32
CA GLN A 138 -38.16 36.99 13.92
C GLN A 138 -37.92 35.60 14.53
N VAL A 139 -38.93 35.06 15.22
CA VAL A 139 -38.89 33.71 15.80
C VAL A 139 -38.82 32.65 14.70
N LEU A 140 -39.63 32.80 13.66
CA LEU A 140 -39.66 31.88 12.53
C LEU A 140 -38.29 31.81 11.83
N ILE A 141 -37.69 32.97 11.54
CA ILE A 141 -36.35 33.05 10.92
C ILE A 141 -35.31 32.38 11.81
N PHE A 142 -35.32 32.67 13.11
CA PHE A 142 -34.36 32.09 14.06
C PHE A 142 -34.45 30.56 14.11
N VAL A 143 -35.67 30.00 14.17
CA VAL A 143 -35.90 28.55 14.22
C VAL A 143 -35.52 27.88 12.90
N VAL A 144 -35.81 28.50 11.76
CA VAL A 144 -35.41 27.98 10.44
C VAL A 144 -33.88 27.94 10.32
N VAL A 145 -33.19 29.02 10.70
CA VAL A 145 -31.72 29.08 10.68
C VAL A 145 -31.12 28.06 11.64
N LEU A 146 -31.67 27.91 12.85
CA LEU A 146 -31.25 26.89 13.81
C LEU A 146 -31.42 25.48 13.25
N THR A 147 -32.54 25.20 12.58
CA THR A 147 -32.83 23.90 11.96
C THR A 147 -31.84 23.59 10.83
N ILE A 148 -31.54 24.58 9.98
CA ILE A 148 -30.53 24.44 8.91
C ILE A 148 -29.16 24.18 9.54
N ALA A 149 -28.78 24.90 10.59
CA ALA A 149 -27.52 24.68 11.30
C ALA A 149 -27.42 23.27 11.88
N ILE A 150 -28.49 22.74 12.48
CA ILE A 150 -28.57 21.36 12.97
C ILE A 150 -28.35 20.34 11.84
N VAL A 151 -29.05 20.51 10.71
CA VAL A 151 -28.92 19.61 9.55
C VAL A 151 -27.52 19.67 8.95
N TRP A 152 -26.94 20.85 8.84
CA TRP A 152 -25.57 21.05 8.35
C TRP A 152 -24.54 20.31 9.21
N VAL A 153 -24.69 20.38 10.53
CA VAL A 153 -23.85 19.67 11.50
C VAL A 153 -23.99 18.16 11.35
N LEU A 154 -25.23 17.66 11.25
CA LEU A 154 -25.50 16.24 11.06
C LEU A 154 -24.86 15.72 9.76
N MET A 155 -24.93 16.48 8.67
CA MET A 155 -24.29 16.11 7.40
C MET A 155 -22.76 16.02 7.51
N ASN A 156 -22.11 16.94 8.23
CA ASN A 156 -20.66 16.89 8.42
C ASN A 156 -20.21 15.64 9.19
N VAL A 157 -21.00 15.19 10.18
CA VAL A 157 -20.73 13.93 10.88
C VAL A 157 -20.88 12.72 9.95
N VAL A 158 -21.94 12.69 9.12
CA VAL A 158 -22.15 11.62 8.14
C VAL A 158 -21.02 11.54 7.12
N VAL A 159 -20.61 12.68 6.54
CA VAL A 159 -19.50 12.75 5.58
C VAL A 159 -18.20 12.26 6.21
N ALA A 160 -17.91 12.67 7.45
CA ALA A 160 -16.73 12.22 8.18
C ALA A 160 -16.69 10.68 8.36
N VAL A 161 -17.81 10.09 8.80
CA VAL A 161 -17.90 8.63 9.03
C VAL A 161 -17.82 7.85 7.72
N LEU A 162 -18.51 8.31 6.68
CA LEU A 162 -18.48 7.66 5.37
C LEU A 162 -17.10 7.76 4.71
N LEU A 163 -16.44 8.92 4.82
CA LEU A 163 -15.10 9.12 4.25
C LEU A 163 -14.08 8.24 4.96
N ASP A 164 -14.12 8.13 6.29
CA ASP A 164 -13.18 7.26 7.01
C ASP A 164 -13.39 5.78 6.65
N ASN A 165 -14.65 5.34 6.50
CA ASN A 165 -14.99 4.00 6.03
C ASN A 165 -14.51 3.75 4.59
N TYR A 166 -14.72 4.73 3.71
CA TYR A 166 -14.28 4.67 2.31
C TYR A 166 -12.75 4.59 2.21
N VAL A 167 -12.03 5.47 2.92
CA VAL A 167 -10.55 5.50 2.92
C VAL A 167 -9.98 4.20 3.49
N GLN A 168 -10.56 3.66 4.57
CA GLN A 168 -10.13 2.38 5.13
C GLN A 168 -10.36 1.22 4.15
N ASN A 169 -11.54 1.17 3.50
CA ASN A 169 -11.85 0.14 2.52
C ASN A 169 -10.97 0.22 1.26
N MET A 170 -10.64 1.44 0.82
CA MET A 170 -9.70 1.65 -0.29
C MET A 170 -8.31 1.11 0.05
N ARG A 171 -7.76 1.45 1.22
CA ARG A 171 -6.45 0.93 1.67
C ARG A 171 -6.45 -0.59 1.79
N LEU A 172 -7.54 -1.19 2.27
CA LEU A 172 -7.68 -2.65 2.35
C LEU A 172 -7.73 -3.30 0.96
N ARG A 173 -8.40 -2.68 -0.01
CA ARG A 173 -8.43 -3.15 -1.41
C ARG A 173 -7.04 -3.08 -2.04
N GLU A 174 -6.35 -1.95 -1.90
CA GLU A 174 -4.99 -1.76 -2.42
C GLU A 174 -4.01 -2.79 -1.84
N ALA A 175 -4.07 -3.05 -0.52
CA ALA A 175 -3.23 -4.06 0.12
C ALA A 175 -3.55 -5.49 -0.37
N LYS A 176 -4.85 -5.83 -0.51
CA LYS A 176 -5.27 -7.14 -1.04
C LYS A 176 -4.85 -7.32 -2.49
N ASP A 177 -4.96 -6.29 -3.31
CA ASP A 177 -4.57 -6.34 -4.71
C ASP A 177 -3.05 -6.44 -4.86
N SER A 178 -2.29 -5.72 -4.03
CA SER A 178 -0.82 -5.83 -3.97
C SER A 178 -0.36 -7.24 -3.58
N ALA A 179 -0.99 -7.83 -2.56
CA ALA A 179 -0.69 -9.19 -2.12
C ALA A 179 -1.03 -10.23 -3.20
N LYS A 180 -2.19 -10.09 -3.87
CA LYS A 180 -2.56 -10.95 -5.00
C LYS A 180 -1.59 -10.83 -6.17
N ARG A 181 -1.10 -9.62 -6.48
CA ARG A 181 -0.10 -9.39 -7.54
C ARG A 181 1.22 -10.06 -7.19
N LEU A 182 1.71 -9.89 -5.96
CA LEU A 182 2.95 -10.52 -5.51
C LEU A 182 2.83 -12.05 -5.54
N GLN A 183 1.69 -12.59 -5.13
CA GLN A 183 1.44 -14.03 -5.18
C GLN A 183 1.33 -14.56 -6.61
N ARG A 184 0.71 -13.80 -7.54
CA ARG A 184 0.68 -14.14 -8.98
C ARG A 184 2.07 -14.09 -9.59
N GLN A 185 2.85 -13.05 -9.28
CA GLN A 185 4.25 -12.96 -9.71
C GLN A 185 5.05 -14.14 -9.17
N GLN A 186 4.97 -14.46 -7.88
CA GLN A 186 5.68 -15.63 -7.32
C GLN A 186 5.30 -16.95 -8.01
N VAL A 187 4.01 -17.17 -8.31
CA VAL A 187 3.56 -18.38 -9.01
C VAL A 187 3.99 -18.39 -10.48
N GLU A 188 3.98 -17.23 -11.15
CA GLU A 188 4.50 -17.08 -12.51
C GLU A 188 6.02 -17.27 -12.54
N ASP A 189 6.76 -16.74 -11.56
CA ASP A 189 8.21 -16.85 -11.41
C ASP A 189 8.63 -18.31 -11.13
N ILE A 190 7.86 -19.04 -10.31
CA ILE A 190 8.06 -20.48 -10.07
C ILE A 190 7.76 -21.30 -11.33
N LYS A 191 6.73 -20.94 -12.10
CA LYS A 191 6.43 -21.59 -13.39
C LYS A 191 7.42 -21.19 -14.49
N ALA A 192 8.10 -20.06 -14.34
CA ALA A 192 8.89 -19.44 -15.39
C ALA A 192 10.41 -19.55 -15.20
N GLY A 193 10.96 -20.65 -14.70
CA GLY A 193 12.39 -21.00 -14.88
C GLY A 193 13.38 -19.86 -14.60
N CYS A 194 13.20 -19.15 -13.48
CA CYS A 194 14.01 -17.98 -13.09
C CYS A 194 15.35 -18.36 -12.42
N SER A 195 15.82 -19.61 -12.54
CA SER A 195 17.00 -20.09 -11.81
C SER A 195 18.26 -19.28 -12.13
N LEU A 196 18.36 -18.68 -13.33
CA LEU A 196 19.48 -17.82 -13.73
C LEU A 196 19.24 -16.31 -13.54
N ASP A 197 18.10 -15.84 -13.03
CA ASP A 197 17.77 -14.40 -12.97
C ASP A 197 18.76 -13.59 -12.14
N ILE A 198 19.28 -14.17 -11.05
CA ILE A 198 20.31 -13.57 -10.19
C ILE A 198 21.61 -13.34 -10.98
N LEU A 199 21.97 -14.31 -11.83
CA LEU A 199 23.13 -14.20 -12.70
C LEU A 199 22.89 -13.14 -13.78
N MET A 200 21.72 -13.16 -14.43
CA MET A 200 21.36 -12.18 -15.47
C MET A 200 21.41 -10.75 -14.93
N HIS A 201 20.89 -10.52 -13.72
CA HIS A 201 20.96 -9.23 -13.06
C HIS A 201 22.41 -8.74 -12.89
N LYS A 202 23.30 -9.62 -12.43
CA LYS A 202 24.73 -9.30 -12.28
C LYS A 202 25.38 -9.02 -13.64
N MET A 203 25.08 -9.82 -14.67
CA MET A 203 25.65 -9.62 -16.01
C MET A 203 25.28 -8.25 -16.60
N ILE A 204 24.06 -7.76 -16.37
CA ILE A 204 23.62 -6.42 -16.82
C ILE A 204 24.37 -5.31 -16.07
N SER A 205 24.72 -5.52 -14.80
CA SER A 205 25.49 -4.54 -14.04
C SER A 205 26.98 -4.54 -14.39
N LEU A 206 27.52 -5.64 -14.90
CA LEU A 206 28.94 -5.82 -15.20
C LEU A 206 29.31 -5.49 -16.65
N PHE A 207 28.36 -5.59 -17.60
CA PHE A 207 28.62 -5.42 -19.02
C PHE A 207 27.70 -4.35 -19.63
N ASP A 208 28.28 -3.35 -20.29
CA ASP A 208 27.52 -2.27 -20.95
C ASP A 208 27.37 -2.48 -22.46
N THR A 209 28.13 -3.41 -23.08
CA THR A 209 28.17 -3.61 -24.53
C THR A 209 28.02 -5.08 -24.93
N ALA A 210 27.34 -5.36 -26.05
CA ALA A 210 27.17 -6.70 -26.62
C ALA A 210 28.49 -7.48 -26.79
N LYS A 211 29.57 -6.80 -27.19
CA LYS A 211 30.91 -7.40 -27.35
C LYS A 211 31.47 -7.90 -26.01
N GLN A 212 31.33 -7.12 -24.94
CA GLN A 212 31.79 -7.49 -23.60
C GLN A 212 30.98 -8.67 -23.05
N LEU A 213 29.67 -8.67 -23.28
CA LEU A 213 28.79 -9.77 -22.92
C LEU A 213 29.22 -11.08 -23.60
N LYS A 214 29.46 -11.06 -24.92
CA LYS A 214 29.92 -12.25 -25.67
C LYS A 214 31.27 -12.76 -25.14
N THR A 215 32.24 -11.87 -24.91
CA THR A 215 33.53 -12.26 -24.32
C THR A 215 33.39 -12.82 -22.90
N GLY A 216 32.50 -12.25 -22.09
CA GLY A 216 32.19 -12.74 -20.74
C GLY A 216 31.56 -14.13 -20.75
N LEU A 217 30.60 -14.36 -21.64
CA LEU A 217 29.97 -15.68 -21.83
C LEU A 217 30.96 -16.73 -22.30
N LEU A 218 31.87 -16.39 -23.22
CA LEU A 218 32.91 -17.31 -23.67
C LEU A 218 33.87 -17.67 -22.53
N ARG A 219 34.30 -16.70 -21.72
CA ARG A 219 35.12 -17.02 -20.52
C ARG A 219 34.35 -17.90 -19.54
N MET A 220 33.07 -17.61 -19.34
CA MET A 220 32.23 -18.44 -18.48
C MET A 220 32.13 -19.87 -19.00
N PHE A 221 31.99 -20.07 -20.31
CA PHE A 221 32.01 -21.41 -20.92
C PHE A 221 33.29 -22.16 -20.56
N TYR A 222 34.46 -21.57 -20.79
CA TYR A 222 35.74 -22.22 -20.49
C TYR A 222 36.01 -22.47 -19.01
N VAL A 223 35.37 -21.71 -18.11
CA VAL A 223 35.45 -21.97 -16.67
C VAL A 223 34.51 -23.10 -16.24
N LEU A 224 33.42 -23.30 -16.99
CA LEU A 224 32.43 -24.35 -16.71
C LEU A 224 32.80 -25.70 -17.34
N ASP A 225 33.49 -25.69 -18.48
CA ASP A 225 34.05 -26.86 -19.17
C ASP A 225 35.28 -27.37 -18.40
N VAL A 226 35.05 -28.21 -17.39
CA VAL A 226 36.10 -28.67 -16.47
C VAL A 226 36.96 -29.77 -17.11
N ASP A 227 36.36 -30.54 -18.02
CA ASP A 227 37.03 -31.65 -18.71
C ASP A 227 37.71 -31.24 -20.02
N GLU A 228 37.63 -29.96 -20.39
CA GLU A 228 38.15 -29.39 -21.64
C GLU A 228 37.64 -30.13 -22.90
N SER A 229 36.45 -30.74 -22.81
CA SER A 229 35.86 -31.48 -23.93
C SER A 229 35.35 -30.56 -25.04
N GLY A 230 35.23 -29.25 -24.77
CA GLY A 230 34.62 -28.28 -25.66
C GLY A 230 33.09 -28.33 -25.63
N TYR A 231 32.50 -29.07 -24.69
CA TYR A 231 31.07 -29.21 -24.48
C TYR A 231 30.74 -29.10 -22.98
N ILE A 232 29.55 -28.59 -22.66
CA ILE A 232 29.08 -28.49 -21.27
C ILE A 232 27.95 -29.48 -21.01
N THR A 233 28.11 -30.29 -19.98
CA THR A 233 27.08 -31.17 -19.42
C THR A 233 26.17 -30.44 -18.43
N PHE A 234 25.02 -31.04 -18.08
CA PHE A 234 24.14 -30.49 -17.05
C PHE A 234 24.84 -30.38 -15.68
N GLU A 235 25.66 -31.37 -15.33
CA GLU A 235 26.37 -31.40 -14.04
C GLU A 235 27.39 -30.28 -13.94
N GLU A 236 28.20 -30.08 -14.99
CA GLU A 236 29.18 -28.98 -15.08
C GLU A 236 28.51 -27.61 -14.99
N LEU A 237 27.40 -27.42 -15.72
CA LEU A 237 26.65 -26.17 -15.65
C LEU A 237 26.09 -25.94 -14.25
N ARG A 238 25.42 -26.95 -13.65
CA ARG A 238 24.81 -26.83 -12.32
C ARG A 238 25.86 -26.53 -11.26
N ASP A 239 26.94 -27.29 -11.23
CA ASP A 239 27.93 -27.22 -10.16
C ASP A 239 28.84 -26.01 -10.34
N GLY A 240 29.17 -25.63 -11.58
CA GLY A 240 29.86 -24.38 -11.86
C GLY A 240 29.03 -23.14 -11.52
N LEU A 241 27.70 -23.16 -11.72
CA LEU A 241 26.81 -22.08 -11.29
C LEU A 241 26.71 -21.95 -9.76
N LYS A 242 26.82 -23.06 -9.01
CA LYS A 242 26.87 -23.02 -7.54
C LYS A 242 28.14 -22.37 -7.00
N GLN A 243 29.25 -22.47 -7.74
CA GLN A 243 30.52 -21.87 -7.38
C GLN A 243 30.57 -20.34 -7.59
N LEU A 244 29.63 -19.80 -8.38
CA LEU A 244 29.47 -18.36 -8.51
C LEU A 244 29.00 -17.79 -7.16
N ARG A 245 29.72 -16.78 -6.65
CA ARG A 245 29.40 -16.08 -5.38
C ARG A 245 28.12 -15.24 -5.51
N CYS A 246 26.98 -15.88 -5.69
CA CYS A 246 25.66 -15.28 -5.74
C CYS A 246 24.91 -15.63 -4.44
N GLN A 247 24.25 -14.63 -3.84
CA GLN A 247 23.39 -14.82 -2.68
C GLN A 247 21.96 -14.43 -3.06
N PRO A 248 20.97 -15.33 -2.94
CA PRO A 248 21.10 -16.76 -2.63
C PRO A 248 21.82 -17.55 -3.74
N ALA A 249 22.31 -18.75 -3.40
CA ALA A 249 22.99 -19.62 -4.35
C ALA A 249 22.06 -20.01 -5.52
N VAL A 250 22.62 -20.04 -6.73
CA VAL A 250 21.88 -20.46 -7.92
C VAL A 250 21.62 -21.96 -7.84
N ASN A 251 20.35 -22.36 -7.75
CA ASN A 251 19.95 -23.75 -7.77
C ASN A 251 19.30 -24.06 -9.12
N LEU A 252 19.99 -24.87 -9.93
CA LEU A 252 19.53 -25.27 -11.27
C LEU A 252 18.98 -26.70 -11.21
N GLU A 253 17.68 -26.86 -11.46
CA GLU A 253 17.07 -28.18 -11.62
C GLU A 253 17.22 -28.70 -13.05
N PHE A 254 17.18 -30.02 -13.25
CA PHE A 254 17.22 -30.60 -14.59
C PHE A 254 16.06 -30.13 -15.48
N ARG A 255 14.89 -29.89 -14.89
CA ARG A 255 13.74 -29.31 -15.58
C ARG A 255 14.05 -27.93 -16.16
N ASP A 256 14.79 -27.11 -15.42
CA ASP A 256 15.18 -25.78 -15.89
C ASP A 256 16.16 -25.89 -17.05
N PHE A 257 17.13 -26.81 -16.95
CA PHE A 257 18.10 -27.07 -18.02
C PHE A 257 17.41 -27.48 -19.33
N ILE A 258 16.45 -28.42 -19.28
CA ILE A 258 15.69 -28.84 -20.46
C ILE A 258 14.88 -27.68 -21.05
N ARG A 259 14.26 -26.84 -20.23
CA ARG A 259 13.54 -25.66 -20.69
C ARG A 259 14.47 -24.65 -21.37
N MET A 260 15.59 -24.34 -20.75
CA MET A 260 16.58 -23.37 -21.23
C MET A 260 17.16 -23.81 -22.59
N THR A 261 17.33 -25.11 -22.77
CA THR A 261 17.82 -25.74 -24.00
C THR A 261 16.74 -25.98 -25.06
N GLU A 262 15.57 -25.35 -24.93
CA GLU A 262 14.42 -25.50 -25.83
C GLU A 262 13.94 -26.95 -25.97
N ASN A 263 13.72 -27.62 -24.84
CA ASN A 263 13.37 -29.04 -24.77
C ASN A 263 14.41 -29.92 -25.49
N GLY A 264 15.69 -29.58 -25.35
CA GLY A 264 16.81 -30.31 -25.94
C GLY A 264 17.19 -29.93 -27.36
N ARG A 265 16.53 -28.95 -27.99
CA ARG A 265 16.87 -28.50 -29.36
C ARG A 265 18.30 -27.92 -29.46
N LEU A 266 18.79 -27.29 -28.41
CA LEU A 266 20.14 -26.72 -28.37
C LEU A 266 21.22 -27.75 -28.00
N LEU A 267 20.83 -28.98 -27.67
CA LEU A 267 21.73 -30.05 -27.27
C LEU A 267 22.17 -30.89 -28.48
N ASN A 268 23.36 -31.45 -28.40
CA ASN A 268 23.84 -32.45 -29.35
C ASN A 268 23.17 -33.82 -29.06
N ALA A 269 23.44 -34.81 -29.91
CA ALA A 269 22.92 -36.19 -29.74
C ALA A 269 23.32 -36.83 -28.38
N SER A 270 24.40 -36.35 -27.77
CA SER A 270 24.90 -36.73 -26.44
C SER A 270 24.22 -35.99 -25.28
N GLY A 271 23.32 -35.03 -25.54
CA GLY A 271 22.71 -34.21 -24.50
C GLY A 271 23.61 -33.09 -23.96
N THR A 272 24.72 -32.76 -24.65
CA THR A 272 25.69 -31.73 -24.23
C THR A 272 25.54 -30.42 -25.02
N LEU A 273 25.96 -29.31 -24.41
CA LEU A 273 25.93 -27.96 -25.00
C LEU A 273 27.27 -27.63 -25.68
N SER A 274 27.24 -27.24 -26.96
CA SER A 274 28.39 -26.62 -27.62
C SER A 274 28.57 -25.16 -27.17
N VAL A 275 29.73 -24.58 -27.47
CA VAL A 275 30.03 -23.15 -27.22
C VAL A 275 28.94 -22.24 -27.81
N ASP A 276 28.58 -22.45 -29.07
CA ASP A 276 27.57 -21.62 -29.74
C ASP A 276 26.17 -21.81 -29.14
N SER A 277 25.80 -23.06 -28.85
CA SER A 277 24.52 -23.37 -28.20
C SER A 277 24.42 -22.77 -26.80
N PHE A 278 25.50 -22.78 -26.04
CA PHE A 278 25.58 -22.15 -24.71
C PHE A 278 25.40 -20.64 -24.79
N VAL A 279 26.08 -19.97 -25.72
CA VAL A 279 25.96 -18.51 -25.91
C VAL A 279 24.53 -18.14 -26.32
N ILE A 280 23.90 -18.93 -27.21
CA ILE A 280 22.51 -18.74 -27.61
C ILE A 280 21.57 -18.90 -26.41
N MET A 281 21.73 -19.98 -25.64
CA MET A 281 20.94 -20.25 -24.43
C MET A 281 21.02 -19.09 -23.44
N MET A 282 22.24 -18.67 -23.07
CA MET A 282 22.45 -17.61 -22.09
C MET A 282 21.93 -16.25 -22.55
N THR A 283 22.11 -15.93 -23.84
CA THR A 283 21.59 -14.69 -24.42
C THR A 283 20.05 -14.67 -24.44
N LYS A 284 19.43 -15.84 -24.63
CA LYS A 284 17.97 -15.99 -24.58
C LYS A 284 17.42 -15.81 -23.17
N GLU A 285 18.05 -16.43 -22.17
CA GLU A 285 17.68 -16.25 -20.76
C GLU A 285 17.84 -14.79 -20.31
N LEU A 286 18.92 -14.13 -20.73
CA LEU A 286 19.12 -12.70 -20.49
C LEU A 286 18.00 -11.84 -21.09
N ARG A 287 17.58 -12.15 -22.33
CA ARG A 287 16.47 -11.45 -23.00
C ARG A 287 15.16 -11.61 -22.22
N MET A 288 14.84 -12.84 -21.81
CA MET A 288 13.62 -13.12 -21.05
C MET A 288 13.63 -12.44 -19.69
N TYR A 289 14.78 -12.43 -18.99
CA TYR A 289 14.96 -11.68 -17.76
C TYR A 289 14.68 -10.19 -17.95
N ILE A 290 15.28 -9.55 -18.95
CA ILE A 290 15.13 -8.10 -19.14
C ILE A 290 13.69 -7.74 -19.54
N GLN A 291 13.03 -8.54 -20.39
CA GLN A 291 11.62 -8.33 -20.73
C GLN A 291 10.71 -8.40 -19.51
N ARG A 292 10.93 -9.38 -18.62
CA ARG A 292 10.20 -9.48 -17.35
C ARG A 292 10.48 -8.30 -16.42
N HIS A 293 11.75 -7.94 -16.27
CA HIS A 293 12.16 -6.82 -15.42
C HIS A 293 11.55 -5.50 -15.90
N MET A 294 11.58 -5.24 -17.21
CA MET A 294 10.95 -4.06 -17.81
C MET A 294 9.44 -4.02 -17.57
N LYS A 295 8.74 -5.14 -17.75
CA LYS A 295 7.29 -5.23 -17.49
C LYS A 295 6.96 -4.88 -16.03
N ASN A 296 7.67 -5.48 -15.08
CA ASN A 296 7.47 -5.23 -13.65
C ASN A 296 7.75 -3.77 -13.29
N VAL A 297 8.80 -3.18 -13.85
CA VAL A 297 9.17 -1.78 -13.59
C VAL A 297 8.15 -0.81 -14.21
N LEU A 298 7.65 -1.08 -15.42
CA LEU A 298 6.61 -0.28 -16.08
C LEU A 298 5.28 -0.29 -15.31
N GLU A 299 4.89 -1.43 -14.72
CA GLU A 299 3.67 -1.53 -13.91
C GLU A 299 3.77 -0.79 -12.56
N ILE A 300 4.98 -0.65 -12.01
CA ILE A 300 5.25 0.03 -10.72
C ILE A 300 5.40 1.55 -10.91
N CYS A 301 5.73 2.02 -12.12
CA CYS A 301 5.92 3.44 -12.43
C CYS A 301 4.60 4.22 -12.59
N GLY A 302 3.75 4.16 -11.56
CA GLY A 302 2.79 5.22 -11.28
C GLY A 302 3.52 6.43 -10.68
N ASP A 303 3.60 7.51 -11.45
CA ASP A 303 3.63 8.91 -10.97
C ASP A 303 4.90 9.42 -10.24
N ARG A 304 6.12 8.98 -10.60
CA ARG A 304 7.37 9.65 -10.15
C ARG A 304 8.44 9.76 -11.24
N LYS A 305 8.79 11.02 -11.57
CA LYS A 305 9.81 11.42 -12.57
C LYS A 305 11.20 10.79 -12.40
N ASP A 306 11.63 10.47 -11.18
CA ASP A 306 12.97 9.87 -10.97
C ASP A 306 13.01 8.37 -11.28
N ARG A 307 11.87 7.66 -11.20
CA ARG A 307 11.81 6.24 -11.55
C ARG A 307 11.75 6.03 -13.06
N GLU A 308 11.14 6.95 -13.81
CA GLU A 308 11.15 6.97 -15.27
C GLU A 308 12.56 6.95 -15.86
N LYS A 309 13.50 7.70 -15.26
CA LYS A 309 14.90 7.72 -15.69
C LYS A 309 15.60 6.36 -15.56
N GLN A 310 15.34 5.62 -14.49
CA GLN A 310 15.90 4.27 -14.32
C GLN A 310 15.30 3.28 -15.33
N VAL A 311 13.99 3.38 -15.61
CA VAL A 311 13.33 2.56 -16.64
C VAL A 311 13.95 2.85 -17.99
N ILE A 312 14.00 4.12 -18.40
CA ILE A 312 14.55 4.56 -19.69
C ILE A 312 16.01 4.10 -19.81
N LEU A 313 16.83 4.27 -18.77
CA LEU A 313 18.22 3.82 -18.79
C LEU A 313 18.34 2.30 -18.92
N SER A 314 17.47 1.54 -18.26
CA SER A 314 17.42 0.07 -18.39
C SER A 314 16.98 -0.37 -19.79
N VAL A 315 16.03 0.34 -20.42
CA VAL A 315 15.56 0.08 -21.79
C VAL A 315 16.64 0.42 -22.81
N VAL A 316 17.34 1.56 -22.62
CA VAL A 316 18.43 1.96 -23.50
C VAL A 316 19.59 0.98 -23.41
N ARG A 317 19.95 0.52 -22.20
CA ARG A 317 20.95 -0.55 -22.00
C ARG A 317 20.52 -1.87 -22.63
N TYR A 318 19.25 -2.26 -22.48
CA TYR A 318 18.68 -3.43 -23.15
C TYR A 318 18.82 -3.34 -24.66
N MET A 319 18.42 -2.21 -25.25
CA MET A 319 18.54 -1.97 -26.69
C MET A 319 19.99 -2.01 -27.15
N ALA A 320 20.92 -1.35 -26.43
CA ALA A 320 22.34 -1.36 -26.76
C ALA A 320 23.00 -2.74 -26.67
N MET A 321 22.53 -3.60 -25.76
CA MET A 321 23.14 -4.91 -25.49
C MET A 321 22.64 -6.03 -26.43
N LEU A 322 21.37 -6.00 -26.85
CA LEU A 322 20.75 -7.12 -27.59
C LEU A 322 20.45 -6.85 -29.08
N LEU A 323 20.23 -5.59 -29.49
CA LEU A 323 20.04 -5.25 -30.92
C LEU A 323 21.23 -5.66 -31.82
N PRO A 324 22.51 -5.47 -31.42
CA PRO A 324 23.65 -5.87 -32.24
C PRO A 324 23.75 -7.38 -32.40
N TYR A 325 23.32 -8.15 -31.38
CA TYR A 325 23.36 -9.60 -31.39
C TYR A 325 22.33 -10.18 -32.37
N ASP A 326 21.09 -9.66 -32.35
CA ASP A 326 20.05 -10.08 -33.32
C ASP A 326 20.43 -9.72 -34.77
N ALA A 327 21.06 -8.57 -35.00
CA ALA A 327 21.56 -8.19 -36.32
C ALA A 327 22.68 -9.12 -36.82
N GLN A 328 23.59 -9.55 -35.94
CA GLN A 328 24.70 -10.44 -36.28
C GLN A 328 24.23 -11.88 -36.55
N VAL A 329 23.34 -12.42 -35.72
CA VAL A 329 22.71 -13.74 -35.92
C VAL A 329 21.91 -13.77 -37.21
N THR A 330 21.20 -12.69 -37.55
CA THR A 330 20.44 -12.58 -38.81
C THR A 330 21.35 -12.59 -40.03
N LYS A 331 22.49 -11.88 -39.97
CA LYS A 331 23.53 -11.89 -41.01
C LYS A 331 24.15 -13.28 -41.20
N GLU A 332 24.51 -13.96 -40.11
CA GLU A 332 25.09 -15.31 -40.15
C GLU A 332 24.08 -16.34 -40.68
N ARG A 333 22.79 -16.23 -40.33
CA ARG A 333 21.72 -17.09 -40.89
C ARG A 333 21.55 -16.89 -42.39
N GLN A 334 21.64 -15.65 -42.87
CA GLN A 334 21.57 -15.34 -44.30
C GLN A 334 22.81 -15.88 -45.05
N ALA A 335 23.99 -15.73 -44.46
CA ALA A 335 25.22 -16.28 -45.01
C ALA A 335 25.18 -17.81 -45.12
N LEU A 336 24.75 -18.51 -44.06
CA LEU A 336 24.58 -19.97 -44.05
C LEU A 336 23.56 -20.47 -45.08
N LYS A 337 22.42 -19.78 -45.24
CA LYS A 337 21.43 -20.10 -46.29
C LYS A 337 22.03 -19.95 -47.68
N SER A 338 22.80 -18.89 -47.92
CA SER A 338 23.47 -18.68 -49.22
C SER A 338 24.55 -19.73 -49.50
N LEU A 339 25.26 -20.19 -48.46
CA LEU A 339 26.30 -21.21 -48.57
C LEU A 339 25.68 -22.60 -48.85
N SER A 340 24.60 -22.94 -48.14
CA SER A 340 23.79 -24.14 -48.38
C SER A 340 23.27 -24.19 -49.81
N GLN A 341 22.71 -23.10 -50.33
CA GLN A 341 22.26 -23.02 -51.73
C GLN A 341 23.40 -23.19 -52.73
N ARG A 342 24.60 -22.64 -52.44
CA ARG A 342 25.78 -22.80 -53.30
C ARG A 342 26.30 -24.24 -53.29
N MET A 343 26.31 -24.91 -52.14
CA MET A 343 26.70 -26.32 -52.03
C MET A 343 25.70 -27.24 -52.74
N GLU A 344 24.40 -26.97 -52.62
CA GLU A 344 23.35 -27.73 -53.29
C GLU A 344 23.46 -27.59 -54.83
N LYS A 345 23.78 -26.39 -55.31
CA LYS A 345 24.05 -26.13 -56.73
C LYS A 345 25.33 -26.81 -57.22
N ALA A 346 26.40 -26.83 -56.42
CA ALA A 346 27.64 -27.53 -56.74
C ALA A 346 27.46 -29.05 -56.79
N MET A 347 26.76 -29.64 -55.80
CA MET A 347 26.43 -31.07 -55.78
C MET A 347 25.50 -31.47 -56.93
N GLY A 348 24.55 -30.62 -57.31
CA GLY A 348 23.69 -30.84 -58.48
C GLY A 348 24.44 -30.79 -59.82
N THR A 349 25.59 -30.12 -59.88
CA THR A 349 26.45 -30.05 -61.06
C THR A 349 27.35 -31.29 -61.16
N ILE A 350 27.85 -31.79 -60.03
CA ILE A 350 28.63 -33.04 -59.95
C ILE A 350 27.78 -34.28 -60.28
N ARG A 351 26.45 -34.23 -60.03
CA ARG A 351 25.52 -35.33 -60.34
C ARG A 351 25.08 -35.39 -61.81
N LYS A 352 25.46 -34.39 -62.63
CA LYS A 352 25.05 -34.23 -64.04
C LYS A 352 26.21 -34.27 -65.04
N GLY A 353 27.45 -34.34 -64.58
CA GLY A 353 28.63 -34.70 -65.37
C GLY A 353 29.07 -36.10 -65.01
#